data_AF-A0A523QTP1-F1
#
_entry.id   AF-A0A523QTP1-F1
#
_cell.length_a   1.000
_cell.length_b   1.000
_cell.length_c   1.000
_cell.angle_alpha   90.00
_cell.angle_beta   90.00
_cell.angle_gamma   90.00
#
_symmetry.space_group_name_H-M   'P 1'
#
loop_
_entity.id
_entity.type
_entity.pdbx_description
1 polymer ?
#
loop_
_entity_poly.entity_id
_entity_poly.type
_entity_poly.pdbx_seq_one_letter_code
_entity_poly.pdbx_strand_id
1 'polypeptide(L)'
;HFPWFWSLWLVGVILIGGVGSLHGAIFGSIFMVVVMELLQLAVIPLADTYPKLLMDFLFIKEAAFGLAICAFMIFEPNGLAYRWWQMKNYFNLWPFSY
;
A
#
# COMPACT_ATOMS: atom_id res chain seq x y z
N HIS A 1 18.30 -9.55 -15.93
CA HIS A 1 18.35 -8.14 -15.50
C HIS A 1 17.10 -7.86 -14.68
N PHE A 2 17.21 -7.30 -13.47
CA PHE A 2 16.03 -6.98 -12.67
C PHE A 2 15.44 -5.64 -13.15
N PRO A 3 14.17 -5.59 -13.59
CA PRO A 3 13.59 -4.35 -14.08
C PRO A 3 13.44 -3.32 -12.95
N TRP A 4 13.81 -2.07 -13.21
CA TRP A 4 13.84 -1.00 -12.20
C TRP A 4 12.49 -0.79 -11.48
N PHE A 5 11.37 -1.00 -12.20
CA PHE A 5 10.03 -0.88 -11.65
C PHE A 5 9.77 -1.87 -10.51
N TRP A 6 10.26 -3.10 -10.63
CA TRP A 6 10.13 -4.09 -9.54
C TRP A 6 10.92 -3.68 -8.31
N SER A 7 12.05 -2.99 -8.48
CA SER A 7 12.82 -2.45 -7.34
C SER A 7 12.01 -1.41 -6.59
N LEU A 8 11.39 -0.47 -7.31
CA LEU A 8 10.52 0.52 -6.69
C LEU A 8 9.35 -0.13 -5.98
N TRP A 9 8.71 -1.12 -6.62
CA TRP A 9 7.59 -1.83 -6.03
C TRP A 9 7.94 -2.46 -4.68
N LEU A 10 9.08 -3.13 -4.60
CA LEU A 10 9.59 -3.72 -3.35
C LEU A 10 9.93 -2.65 -2.31
N VAL A 11 10.55 -1.53 -2.71
CA VAL A 11 10.84 -0.41 -1.80
C VAL A 11 9.54 0.18 -1.25
N GLY A 12 8.53 0.37 -2.10
CA GLY A 12 7.21 0.84 -1.69
C GLY A 12 6.57 -0.06 -0.64
N VAL A 13 6.62 -1.38 -0.85
CA VAL A 13 6.13 -2.37 0.13
C VAL A 13 6.82 -2.25 1.49
N ILE A 14 8.14 -2.05 1.50
CA ILE A 14 8.92 -1.91 2.75
C ILE A 14 8.60 -0.59 3.45
N LEU A 15 8.50 0.52 2.70
CA LEU A 15 8.19 1.84 3.25
C LEU A 15 6.77 1.88 3.85
N ILE A 16 5.78 1.34 3.13
CA ILE A 16 4.39 1.28 3.57
C ILE A 16 4.21 0.30 4.74
N GLY A 17 4.87 -0.86 4.66
CA GLY A 17 4.83 -1.86 5.71
C GLY A 17 5.46 -1.42 7.03
N GLY A 18 6.51 -0.60 6.94
CA GLY A 18 7.37 -0.23 8.05
C GLY A 18 8.72 -0.94 7.97
N VAL A 19 9.79 -0.16 8.01
CA VAL A 19 11.16 -0.64 7.89
C VAL A 19 11.52 -1.50 9.11
N GLY A 20 12.10 -2.69 8.88
CA GLY A 20 12.60 -3.56 9.95
C GLY A 20 11.56 -4.48 10.61
N SER A 21 10.33 -4.57 10.08
CA SER A 21 9.29 -5.48 10.61
C SER A 21 8.83 -6.50 9.57
N LEU A 22 8.90 -7.80 9.91
CA LEU A 22 8.39 -8.90 9.07
C LEU A 22 6.87 -8.79 8.84
N HIS A 23 6.13 -8.45 9.91
CA HIS A 23 4.67 -8.23 9.81
C HIS A 23 4.37 -7.02 8.93
N GLY A 24 5.21 -5.98 9.01
CA GLY A 24 5.15 -4.82 8.13
C GLY A 24 5.24 -5.21 6.67
N ALA A 25 6.22 -6.04 6.28
CA ALA A 25 6.37 -6.50 4.90
C ALA A 25 5.12 -7.26 4.39
N ILE A 26 4.51 -8.12 5.24
CA ILE A 26 3.29 -8.85 4.87
C ILE A 26 2.14 -7.86 4.64
N PHE A 27 1.85 -6.99 5.60
CA PHE A 27 0.75 -6.02 5.47
C PHE A 27 0.99 -5.00 4.36
N GLY A 28 2.23 -4.54 4.18
CA GLY A 28 2.63 -3.64 3.10
C GLY A 28 2.44 -4.27 1.72
N SER A 29 2.76 -5.56 1.57
CA SER A 29 2.56 -6.28 0.31
C SER A 29 1.07 -6.43 -0.03
N ILE A 30 0.25 -6.79 0.95
CA ILE A 30 -1.21 -6.92 0.80
C ILE A 30 -1.79 -5.56 0.45
N PHE A 31 -1.45 -4.51 1.20
CA PHE A 31 -1.95 -3.16 0.96
C PHE A 31 -1.60 -2.68 -0.45
N MET A 32 -0.36 -2.87 -0.89
CA MET A 32 0.05 -2.46 -2.23
C MET A 32 -0.71 -3.17 -3.32
N VAL A 33 -0.93 -4.48 -3.20
CA VAL A 33 -1.75 -5.23 -4.16
C VAL A 33 -3.19 -4.73 -4.14
N VAL A 34 -3.78 -4.55 -2.95
CA VAL A 34 -5.16 -4.09 -2.79
C VAL A 34 -5.37 -2.70 -3.38
N VAL A 35 -4.46 -1.75 -3.18
CA VAL A 35 -4.56 -0.40 -3.76
C VAL A 35 -4.51 -0.46 -5.28
N MET A 36 -3.58 -1.23 -5.84
CA MET A 36 -3.47 -1.38 -7.30
C MET A 36 -4.70 -2.06 -7.90
N GLU A 37 -5.23 -3.08 -7.22
CA GLU A 37 -6.42 -3.82 -7.65
C GLU A 37 -7.69 -2.96 -7.55
N LEU A 38 -7.86 -2.21 -6.46
CA LEU A 38 -8.98 -1.26 -6.30
C LEU A 38 -8.97 -0.19 -7.38
N LEU A 39 -7.78 0.33 -7.72
CA LEU A 39 -7.62 1.28 -8.81
C LEU A 39 -8.06 0.65 -10.14
N GLN A 40 -7.65 -0.59 -10.41
CA GLN A 40 -8.03 -1.31 -11.63
C GLN A 40 -9.54 -1.56 -11.70
N LEU A 41 -10.15 -2.02 -10.61
CA LEU A 41 -11.59 -2.24 -10.50
C LEU A 41 -12.40 -0.96 -10.68
N ALA A 42 -11.86 0.19 -10.26
CA ALA A 42 -12.49 1.49 -10.49
C ALA A 42 -12.39 1.95 -11.95
N VAL A 43 -11.27 1.66 -12.64
CA VAL A 43 -11.07 2.11 -14.03
C VAL A 43 -11.84 1.24 -15.05
N ILE A 44 -11.96 -0.07 -14.83
CA ILE A 44 -12.67 -0.99 -15.74
C ILE A 44 -14.08 -0.49 -16.13
N PRO A 45 -14.99 -0.14 -15.19
CA PRO A 45 -16.31 0.35 -15.56
C PRO A 45 -16.29 1.75 -16.21
N LEU A 46 -15.28 2.57 -15.91
CA LEU A 46 -15.12 3.90 -16.51
C LEU A 46 -14.58 3.82 -17.95
N ALA A 47 -13.86 2.75 -18.28
CA ALA A 47 -13.30 2.50 -19.61
C ALA A 47 -14.37 2.34 -20.69
N ASP A 48 -15.53 1.77 -20.35
CA ASP A 48 -16.66 1.62 -21.28
C ASP A 48 -17.20 2.98 -21.77
N THR A 49 -17.08 4.02 -20.95
CA THR A 49 -17.52 5.39 -21.29
C THR A 49 -16.39 6.23 -21.89
N TYR A 50 -15.15 6.00 -21.46
CA TYR A 50 -13.98 6.76 -21.88
C TYR A 50 -12.82 5.84 -22.30
N PRO A 51 -12.74 5.42 -23.57
CA PRO A 51 -11.72 4.47 -24.04
C PRO A 51 -10.29 5.02 -23.94
N LYS A 52 -10.11 6.35 -23.83
CA LYS A 52 -8.79 6.97 -23.59
C LYS A 52 -8.21 6.63 -22.20
N LEU A 53 -9.04 6.34 -21.21
CA LEU A 53 -8.57 5.96 -19.86
C LEU A 53 -7.81 4.63 -19.86
N LEU A 54 -8.11 3.72 -20.80
CA LEU A 54 -7.34 2.47 -20.94
C LEU A 54 -5.93 2.73 -21.45
N MET A 55 -5.76 3.71 -22.33
CA MET A 55 -4.45 4.07 -22.89
C MET A 55 -3.55 4.70 -21.82
N ASP A 56 -4.13 5.56 -20.98
CA ASP A 56 -3.42 6.25 -19.90
C ASP A 56 -3.37 5.45 -18.58
N PHE A 57 -3.96 4.25 -18.56
CA PHE A 57 -4.09 3.43 -17.34
C PHE A 57 -2.73 3.12 -16.69
N LEU A 58 -1.71 2.84 -17.52
CA LEU A 58 -0.36 2.58 -17.02
C LEU A 58 0.18 3.79 -16.26
N PHE A 59 -0.03 4.99 -16.78
CA PHE A 59 0.43 6.24 -16.17
C PHE A 59 -0.33 6.54 -14.88
N ILE A 60 -1.65 6.30 -14.85
CA ILE A 60 -2.49 6.45 -13.66
C ILE A 60 -2.03 5.47 -12.57
N LYS A 61 -1.70 4.23 -12.94
CA LYS A 61 -1.20 3.22 -12.01
C LYS A 61 0.15 3.61 -11.41
N GLU A 62 1.08 4.10 -12.22
CA GLU A 62 2.39 4.59 -11.75
C GLU A 62 2.25 5.84 -10.85
N ALA A 63 1.37 6.77 -11.19
CA ALA A 63 1.07 7.94 -10.37
C ALA A 63 0.43 7.53 -9.04
N ALA A 64 -0.55 6.64 -9.05
CA ALA A 64 -1.19 6.11 -7.85
C ALA A 64 -0.19 5.35 -6.96
N PHE A 65 0.75 4.62 -7.56
CA PHE A 65 1.84 3.95 -6.85
C PHE A 65 2.71 4.95 -6.08
N GLY A 66 3.18 6.01 -6.75
CA GLY A 66 3.98 7.06 -6.10
C GLY A 66 3.19 7.81 -5.02
N LEU A 67 1.91 8.13 -5.31
CA LEU A 67 1.03 8.81 -4.37
C LEU A 67 0.77 7.96 -3.12
N ALA A 68 0.56 6.65 -3.27
CA ALA A 68 0.39 5.74 -2.13
C ALA A 68 1.60 5.77 -1.19
N ILE A 69 2.82 5.80 -1.72
CA ILE A 69 4.05 5.91 -0.92
C ILE A 69 4.09 7.27 -0.20
N CYS A 70 3.86 8.37 -0.92
CA CYS A 70 3.88 9.72 -0.35
C CYS A 70 2.82 9.89 0.75
N ALA A 71 1.59 9.42 0.50
CA ALA A 71 0.52 9.45 1.48
C ALA A 71 0.90 8.68 2.74
N PHE A 72 1.49 7.49 2.59
CA PHE A 72 1.90 6.68 3.72
C PHE A 72 3.02 7.33 4.54
N MET A 73 4.01 7.96 3.87
CA MET A 73 5.05 8.73 4.56
C MET A 73 4.49 9.90 5.37
N ILE A 74 3.42 10.54 4.90
CA ILE A 74 2.78 11.67 5.59
C ILE A 74 1.92 11.21 6.76
N PHE A 75 1.06 10.22 6.55
CA PHE A 75 0.10 9.79 7.57
C PHE A 75 0.75 8.91 8.66
N GLU A 76 1.63 7.98 8.28
CA GLU A 76 2.17 6.95 9.17
C GLU A 76 3.64 6.63 8.84
N PRO A 77 4.59 7.49 9.24
CA PRO A 77 6.01 7.27 8.96
C PRO A 77 6.58 5.97 9.58
N ASN A 78 5.92 5.42 10.61
CA ASN A 78 6.33 4.20 11.30
C ASN A 78 5.79 2.90 10.67
N GLY A 79 4.98 2.97 9.61
CA GLY A 79 4.45 1.76 8.95
C GLY A 79 3.17 1.19 9.56
N LEU A 80 2.45 0.38 8.76
CA LEU A 80 1.29 -0.42 9.21
C LEU A 80 1.65 -1.38 10.36
N ALA A 81 2.92 -1.79 10.47
CA ALA A 81 3.40 -2.63 11.56
C ALA A 81 3.16 -2.01 12.95
N TYR A 82 3.30 -0.69 13.07
CA TYR A 82 3.09 0.02 14.32
C TYR A 82 1.60 0.01 14.74
N ARG A 83 0.70 0.21 13.77
CA ARG A 83 -0.76 0.08 13.99
C ARG A 83 -1.16 -1.31 14.45
N TRP A 84 -0.57 -2.35 13.85
CA TRP A 84 -0.83 -3.74 14.26
C TRP A 84 -0.32 -4.03 15.68
N TRP A 85 0.87 -3.53 16.03
CA TRP A 85 1.38 -3.68 17.39
C TRP A 85 0.50 -2.96 18.42
N GLN A 86 0.06 -1.73 18.13
CA GLN A 86 -0.86 -0.97 18.98
C GLN A 86 -2.19 -1.70 19.18
N MET A 87 -2.80 -2.21 18.10
CA MET A 87 -4.03 -3.01 18.18
C MET A 87 -3.85 -4.25 19.06
N LYS A 88 -2.77 -5.02 18.86
CA LYS A 88 -2.47 -6.17 19.71
C LYS A 88 -2.28 -5.79 21.18
N ASN A 89 -1.60 -4.68 21.45
CA ASN A 89 -1.37 -4.22 22.82
C ASN A 89 -2.68 -3.81 23.51
N TYR A 90 -3.59 -3.15 22.77
CA TYR A 90 -4.93 -2.84 23.26
C TYR A 90 -5.73 -4.10 23.61
N PHE A 91 -5.69 -5.13 22.77
CA PHE A 91 -6.38 -6.40 23.04
C PHE A 91 -5.77 -7.19 24.20
N ASN A 92 -4.44 -7.12 24.39
CA ASN A 92 -3.76 -7.89 25.43
C ASN A 92 -3.87 -7.25 26.83
N LEU A 93 -4.05 -5.93 26.91
CA LEU A 93 -4.31 -5.19 28.16
C LEU A 93 -5.77 -5.27 28.62
N TRP A 94 -6.65 -5.85 27.80
CA TRP A 94 -8.02 -6.17 28.14
C TRP A 94 -8.04 -7.63 28.62
N PRO A 95 -8.21 -7.98 29.92
CA PRO A 95 -9.13 -7.40 30.91
C PRO A 95 -8.52 -7.02 32.28
N PHE A 96 -7.19 -6.84 32.40
CA PHE A 96 -6.59 -6.25 33.60
C PHE A 96 -5.69 -5.09 33.20
N SER A 97 -6.22 -3.88 33.38
CA SER A 97 -5.50 -2.62 33.22
C SER A 97 -4.65 -2.35 34.47
N TYR A 98 -3.47 -2.94 34.55
CA TYR A 98 -2.36 -2.45 35.38
C TYR A 98 -1.05 -2.59 34.61
#